data_AF-A0AAN1S120-F1
#
_entry.id   AF-A0AAN1S120-F1
#
_cell.length_a   1.000
_cell.length_b   1.000
_cell.length_c   1.000
_cell.angle_alpha   90.00
_cell.angle_beta   90.00
_cell.angle_gamma   90.00
#
_symmetry.space_group_name_H-M   'P 1'
#
loop_
_entity.id
_entity.type
_entity.pdbx_description
1 polymer ?
#
loop_
_entity_poly.entity_id
_entity_poly.type
_entity_poly.pdbx_seq_one_letter_code
_entity_poly.pdbx_strand_id
1 'polypeptide(L)'
;MLREAGWGERRGMGFSALVGPLWSRREGDGWAYGLLTGEQHANQAGLVHGGLLATLMDQALSAVAWEALQRQPCVTVQLDTHYLAAARPGQFLEARGTVLRATSSLVFVQGDIRVGAAVMASGQAVLKRVRRA
;
A
#
# COMPACT_ATOMS: atom_id res chain seq x y z
N MET A 1 -2.19 -20.70 -5.33
CA MET A 1 -1.03 -20.13 -4.61
C MET A 1 -1.33 -18.90 -3.74
N LEU A 2 -1.63 -17.69 -4.26
CA LEU A 2 -1.88 -16.51 -3.38
C LEU A 2 -3.09 -16.71 -2.45
N ARG A 3 -4.21 -17.20 -2.98
CA ARG A 3 -5.42 -17.50 -2.20
C ARG A 3 -5.18 -18.58 -1.14
N GLU A 4 -4.39 -19.61 -1.46
CA GLU A 4 -3.98 -20.65 -0.51
C GLU A 4 -3.09 -20.08 0.60
N ALA A 5 -2.25 -19.08 0.29
CA ALA A 5 -1.45 -18.34 1.25
C ALA A 5 -2.24 -17.26 2.03
N GLY A 6 -3.58 -17.30 1.96
CA GLY A 6 -4.49 -16.44 2.70
C GLY A 6 -4.74 -15.05 2.10
N TRP A 7 -4.27 -14.79 0.87
CA TRP A 7 -4.49 -13.51 0.20
C TRP A 7 -5.88 -13.44 -0.44
N GLY A 8 -6.66 -12.44 -0.02
CA GLY A 8 -7.92 -12.08 -0.63
C GLY A 8 -7.74 -10.96 -1.65
N GLU A 9 -8.18 -11.21 -2.89
CA GLU A 9 -8.22 -10.20 -3.94
C GLU A 9 -9.17 -9.07 -3.56
N ARG A 10 -8.72 -7.83 -3.72
CA ARG A 10 -9.48 -6.60 -3.50
C ARG A 10 -9.77 -6.00 -4.88
N ARG A 11 -10.99 -6.21 -5.38
CA ARG A 11 -11.46 -5.50 -6.57
C ARG A 11 -11.66 -4.03 -6.22
N GLY A 12 -10.74 -3.19 -6.69
CA GLY A 12 -10.88 -1.75 -6.64
C GLY A 12 -11.91 -1.24 -7.66
N MET A 13 -12.32 0.01 -7.50
CA MET A 13 -13.05 0.77 -8.52
C MET A 13 -12.19 1.96 -8.95
N GLY A 14 -12.44 2.50 -10.15
CA GLY A 14 -11.73 3.67 -10.66
C GLY A 14 -10.22 3.42 -10.77
N PHE A 15 -9.40 4.35 -10.25
CA PHE A 15 -7.95 4.28 -10.33
C PHE A 15 -7.35 2.97 -9.79
N SER A 16 -7.84 2.46 -8.65
CA SER A 16 -7.34 1.20 -8.08
C SER A 16 -7.60 -0.02 -8.98
N ALA A 17 -8.60 0.04 -9.86
CA ALA A 17 -8.84 -1.02 -10.84
C ALA A 17 -7.83 -1.00 -11.99
N LEU A 18 -7.31 0.18 -12.36
CA LEU A 18 -6.28 0.34 -13.39
C LEU A 18 -4.90 -0.16 -12.92
N VAL A 19 -4.68 -0.12 -11.61
CA VAL A 19 -3.42 -0.51 -10.96
C VAL A 19 -3.44 -1.98 -10.49
N GLY A 20 -4.63 -2.55 -10.31
CA GLY A 20 -4.79 -3.88 -9.72
C GLY A 20 -4.41 -5.05 -10.64
N PRO A 21 -4.67 -6.30 -10.17
CA PRO A 21 -5.43 -6.62 -8.96
C PRO A 21 -4.61 -6.38 -7.68
N LEU A 22 -5.27 -5.74 -6.71
CA LEU A 22 -4.74 -5.59 -5.35
C LEU A 22 -5.15 -6.79 -4.50
N TRP A 23 -4.33 -7.06 -3.50
CA TRP A 23 -4.50 -8.17 -2.58
C TRP A 23 -4.37 -7.67 -1.15
N SER A 24 -4.99 -8.38 -0.22
CA SER A 24 -4.74 -8.17 1.20
C SER A 24 -4.89 -9.44 2.00
N ARG A 25 -4.19 -9.51 3.12
CA ARG A 25 -4.22 -10.63 4.05
C ARG A 25 -4.23 -10.09 5.48
N ARG A 26 -5.05 -10.68 6.34
CA ARG A 26 -5.09 -10.33 7.77
C ARG A 26 -3.81 -10.82 8.43
N GLU A 27 -3.15 -9.96 9.22
CA GLU A 27 -1.95 -10.32 9.98
C GLU A 27 -2.09 -9.79 11.42
N GLY A 28 -2.47 -10.68 12.35
CA GLY A 28 -2.82 -10.29 13.72
C GLY A 28 -3.94 -9.24 13.74
N ASP A 29 -3.66 -8.11 14.38
CA ASP A 29 -4.59 -6.96 14.43
C ASP A 29 -4.48 -6.05 13.20
N GLY A 30 -3.51 -6.29 12.32
CA GLY A 30 -3.23 -5.49 11.12
C GLY A 30 -3.59 -6.18 9.81
N TRP A 31 -3.11 -5.59 8.72
CA TRP A 31 -3.27 -6.08 7.36
C TRP A 31 -1.98 -5.93 6.58
N ALA A 32 -1.66 -6.95 5.78
CA ALA A 32 -0.73 -6.81 4.68
C ALA A 32 -1.50 -6.54 3.40
N TYR A 33 -0.93 -5.72 2.53
CA TYR A 33 -1.43 -5.41 1.20
C TYR A 33 -0.46 -5.93 0.17
N GLY A 34 -0.94 -6.22 -1.04
CA GLY A 34 -0.05 -6.71 -2.08
C GLY A 34 -0.55 -6.48 -3.47
N LEU A 35 0.38 -6.62 -4.41
CA LEU A 35 0.14 -6.45 -5.84
C LEU A 35 1.05 -7.43 -6.58
N LEU A 36 0.46 -8.27 -7.42
CA LEU A 36 1.22 -9.12 -8.33
C LEU A 36 1.55 -8.28 -9.57
N THR A 37 2.84 -8.00 -9.78
CA THR A 37 3.27 -7.14 -10.88
C THR A 37 3.22 -7.91 -12.21
N GLY A 38 3.05 -7.18 -13.31
CA GLY A 38 3.03 -7.70 -14.67
C GLY A 38 3.63 -6.67 -15.62
N GLU A 39 3.75 -7.00 -16.90
CA GLU A 39 4.37 -6.10 -17.89
C GLU A 39 3.68 -4.74 -17.99
N GLN A 40 2.36 -4.70 -17.77
CA GLN A 40 1.59 -3.44 -17.74
C GLN A 40 2.02 -2.48 -16.62
N HIS A 41 2.74 -3.00 -15.62
CA HIS A 41 3.23 -2.24 -14.48
C HIS A 41 4.68 -1.74 -14.66
N ALA A 42 5.34 -2.08 -15.78
CA ALA A 42 6.71 -1.69 -16.05
C ALA A 42 6.84 -0.23 -16.52
N ASN A 43 8.00 0.36 -16.28
CA ASN A 43 8.45 1.60 -16.88
C ASN A 43 9.25 1.31 -18.17
N GLN A 44 9.72 2.37 -18.84
CA GLN A 44 10.50 2.25 -20.08
C GLN A 44 11.82 1.47 -19.94
N ALA A 45 12.32 1.30 -18.71
CA ALA A 45 13.52 0.50 -18.42
C ALA A 45 13.21 -0.98 -18.13
N GLY A 46 11.95 -1.42 -18.27
CA GLY A 46 11.53 -2.81 -17.98
C GLY A 46 11.50 -3.15 -16.49
N LEU A 47 11.55 -2.15 -15.61
CA LEU A 47 11.42 -2.29 -14.16
C LEU A 47 10.03 -1.85 -13.73
N VAL A 48 9.55 -2.32 -12.58
CA VAL A 48 8.27 -1.84 -12.02
C VAL A 48 8.32 -0.33 -11.82
N HIS A 49 7.30 0.38 -12.31
CA HIS A 49 7.25 1.84 -12.26
C HIS A 49 7.22 2.34 -10.80
N GLY A 50 8.05 3.33 -10.47
CA GLY A 50 8.08 3.90 -9.11
C GLY A 50 6.71 4.43 -8.64
N GLY A 51 5.95 5.02 -9.55
CA GLY A 51 4.55 5.43 -9.30
C GLY A 51 3.61 4.30 -8.89
N LEU A 52 3.86 3.06 -9.33
CA LEU A 52 3.11 1.89 -8.85
C LEU A 52 3.44 1.59 -7.38
N LEU A 53 4.73 1.62 -7.03
CA LEU A 53 5.19 1.43 -5.66
C LEU A 53 4.62 2.52 -4.74
N ALA A 54 4.67 3.78 -5.16
CA ALA A 54 4.04 4.89 -4.43
C ALA A 54 2.53 4.68 -4.26
N THR A 55 1.84 4.22 -5.31
CA THR A 55 0.40 3.93 -5.24
C THR A 55 0.09 2.80 -4.25
N LEU A 56 0.87 1.71 -4.28
CA LEU A 56 0.70 0.60 -3.34
C LEU A 56 0.99 1.04 -1.90
N MET A 57 2.04 1.86 -1.70
CA MET A 57 2.38 2.44 -0.41
C MET A 57 1.22 3.29 0.11
N ASP A 58 0.70 4.20 -0.71
CA ASP A 58 -0.44 5.06 -0.36
C ASP A 58 -1.66 4.24 0.07
N GLN A 59 -2.03 3.22 -0.70
CA GLN A 59 -3.19 2.38 -0.38
C GLN A 59 -2.98 1.59 0.92
N ALA A 60 -1.79 1.02 1.13
CA ALA A 60 -1.49 0.26 2.34
C ALA A 60 -1.50 1.16 3.58
N LEU A 61 -0.82 2.30 3.53
CA LEU A 61 -0.76 3.27 4.63
C LEU A 61 -2.12 3.93 4.90
N SER A 62 -2.88 4.21 3.85
CA SER A 62 -4.25 4.72 3.99
C SER A 62 -5.16 3.76 4.71
N ALA A 63 -5.06 2.47 4.40
CA ALA A 63 -5.89 1.47 5.06
C ALA A 63 -5.50 1.26 6.53
N VAL A 64 -4.20 1.30 6.86
CA VAL A 64 -3.71 1.29 8.25
C VAL A 64 -4.26 2.48 9.03
N ALA A 65 -4.21 3.69 8.46
CA ALA A 65 -4.77 4.87 9.11
C ALA A 65 -6.30 4.81 9.21
N TRP A 66 -6.99 4.29 8.19
CA TRP A 66 -8.45 4.11 8.22
C TRP A 66 -8.90 3.21 9.37
N GLU A 67 -8.20 2.09 9.59
CA GLU A 67 -8.46 1.21 10.74
C GLU A 67 -8.20 1.94 12.07
N ALA A 68 -7.08 2.68 12.17
CA ALA A 68 -6.75 3.48 13.36
C ALA A 68 -7.79 4.59 13.66
N LEU A 69 -8.52 5.04 12.64
CA LEU A 69 -9.60 6.02 12.73
C LEU A 69 -10.97 5.38 12.95
N GLN A 70 -11.03 4.12 13.40
CA GLN A 70 -12.29 3.38 13.57
C GLN A 70 -13.11 3.38 12.28
N ARG A 71 -12.43 3.23 11.15
CA ARG A 71 -13.02 3.13 9.81
C ARG A 71 -13.74 4.41 9.36
N GLN A 72 -13.40 5.56 9.94
CA GLN A 72 -13.85 6.86 9.45
C GLN A 72 -13.04 7.29 8.22
N PRO A 73 -13.67 7.92 7.21
CA PRO A 73 -12.98 8.34 6.01
C PRO A 73 -11.78 9.25 6.30
N CYS A 74 -10.68 9.00 5.58
CA CYS A 74 -9.47 9.82 5.61
C CYS A 74 -8.85 9.92 4.23
N VAL A 75 -8.04 10.95 4.02
CA VAL A 75 -7.32 11.19 2.78
C VAL A 75 -5.85 11.46 3.08
N THR A 76 -4.97 10.96 2.21
CA THR A 76 -3.54 11.28 2.27
C THR A 76 -3.32 12.75 1.94
N VAL A 77 -2.61 13.47 2.81
CA VAL A 77 -2.22 14.87 2.59
C VAL A 77 -0.73 15.04 2.33
N GLN A 78 0.06 14.02 2.68
CA GLN A 78 1.49 13.93 2.38
C GLN A 78 1.87 12.45 2.28
N LEU A 79 2.70 12.12 1.29
CA LEU A 79 3.33 10.82 1.14
C LEU A 79 4.79 11.02 0.73
N ASP A 80 5.72 10.53 1.53
CA ASP A 80 7.14 10.45 1.18
C ASP A 80 7.50 8.99 0.95
N THR A 81 8.12 8.68 -0.19
CA THR A 81 8.54 7.32 -0.55
C THR A 81 10.02 7.32 -0.96
N HIS A 82 10.78 6.38 -0.40
CA HIS A 82 12.18 6.13 -0.74
C HIS A 82 12.28 4.79 -1.47
N TYR A 83 12.83 4.80 -2.68
CA TYR A 83 13.03 3.59 -3.49
C TYR A 83 14.42 3.02 -3.22
N LEU A 84 14.46 1.84 -2.58
CA LEU A 84 15.69 1.23 -2.07
C LEU A 84 16.22 0.13 -2.99
N ALA A 85 15.34 -0.53 -3.74
CA ALA A 85 15.70 -1.54 -4.73
C ALA A 85 14.68 -1.60 -5.88
N ALA A 86 15.11 -2.14 -7.02
CA ALA A 86 14.26 -2.32 -8.19
C ALA A 86 13.38 -3.57 -8.07
N ALA A 87 12.08 -3.41 -8.31
CA ALA A 87 11.15 -4.52 -8.52
C ALA A 87 10.99 -4.81 -10.03
N ARG A 88 10.62 -6.04 -10.36
CA ARG A 88 10.45 -6.54 -11.73
C ARG A 88 9.04 -7.10 -11.94
N PRO A 89 8.51 -7.10 -13.18
CA PRO A 89 7.30 -7.85 -13.52
C PRO A 89 7.35 -9.31 -13.05
N GLY A 90 6.19 -9.86 -12.67
CA GLY A 90 6.06 -11.22 -12.14
C GLY A 90 6.38 -11.37 -10.64
N GLN A 91 6.87 -10.31 -9.98
CA GLN A 91 7.10 -10.32 -8.54
C GLN A 91 5.84 -9.96 -7.76
N PHE A 92 5.66 -10.58 -6.60
CA PHE A 92 4.60 -10.21 -5.67
C PHE A 92 5.15 -9.18 -4.67
N LEU A 93 4.61 -7.97 -4.74
CA LEU A 93 4.92 -6.90 -3.81
C LEU A 93 4.04 -7.02 -2.58
N GLU A 94 4.64 -6.92 -1.40
CA GLU A 94 3.93 -6.93 -0.12
C GLU A 94 4.20 -5.64 0.65
N ALA A 95 3.14 -4.90 0.97
CA ALA A 95 3.19 -3.65 1.71
C ALA A 95 2.62 -3.82 3.12
N ARG A 96 3.34 -3.31 4.12
CA ARG A 96 2.91 -3.28 5.53
C ARG A 96 3.13 -1.88 6.09
N GLY A 97 2.30 -1.50 7.06
CA GLY A 97 2.40 -0.22 7.72
C GLY A 97 2.09 -0.28 9.21
N THR A 98 2.54 0.72 9.94
CA THR A 98 2.32 0.90 11.37
C THR A 98 1.96 2.35 11.66
N VAL A 99 1.05 2.55 12.62
CA VAL A 99 0.70 3.88 13.13
C VAL A 99 1.80 4.38 14.06
N LEU A 100 2.35 5.54 13.75
CA LEU A 100 3.31 6.24 14.61
C LEU A 100 2.58 7.10 15.65
N ARG A 101 1.53 7.80 15.20
CA ARG A 101 0.75 8.71 16.05
C ARG A 101 -0.63 8.92 15.44
N ALA A 102 -1.66 8.91 16.28
CA ALA A 102 -3.00 9.36 15.91
C ALA A 102 -3.39 10.59 16.76
N THR A 103 -4.00 11.58 16.13
CA THR A 103 -4.60 12.74 16.79
C THR A 103 -6.10 12.80 16.49
N SER A 104 -6.77 13.87 16.90
CA SER A 104 -8.19 14.07 16.59
C SER A 104 -8.45 14.24 15.08
N SER A 105 -7.47 14.70 14.30
CA SER A 105 -7.65 15.04 12.88
C SER A 105 -6.61 14.44 11.94
N LEU A 106 -5.44 14.02 12.42
CA LEU A 106 -4.34 13.50 11.61
C LEU A 106 -3.86 12.14 12.12
N VAL A 107 -3.43 11.27 11.22
CA VAL A 107 -2.73 10.02 11.53
C VAL A 107 -1.43 10.00 10.77
N PHE A 108 -0.35 9.72 11.51
CA PHE A 108 0.99 9.57 10.99
C PHE A 108 1.30 8.08 10.93
N VAL A 109 1.67 7.59 9.76
CA VAL A 109 1.92 6.18 9.49
C VAL A 109 3.24 6.03 8.73
N GLN A 110 3.90 4.91 8.93
CA GLN A 110 5.07 4.50 8.15
C GLN A 110 4.94 3.06 7.69
N GLY A 111 5.68 2.68 6.66
CA GLY A 111 5.67 1.33 6.14
C GLY A 111 6.75 1.02 5.12
N ASP A 112 6.74 -0.23 4.66
CA ASP A 112 7.65 -0.73 3.65
C ASP A 112 6.95 -1.67 2.67
N ILE A 113 7.49 -1.72 1.45
CA ILE A 113 7.13 -2.65 0.38
C ILE A 113 8.29 -3.63 0.19
N ARG A 114 8.00 -4.92 0.19
CA ARG A 114 8.99 -5.99 0.07
C ARG A 114 8.67 -6.96 -1.06
N VAL A 115 9.72 -7.64 -1.51
CA VAL A 115 9.64 -8.89 -2.26
C VAL A 115 10.43 -9.93 -1.46
N GLY A 116 9.74 -10.87 -0.82
CA GLY A 116 10.35 -11.76 0.17
C GLY A 116 11.02 -10.95 1.29
N ALA A 117 12.32 -11.18 1.52
CA ALA A 117 13.06 -10.47 2.56
C ALA A 117 13.52 -9.06 2.15
N ALA A 118 13.64 -8.79 0.85
CA ALA A 118 14.23 -7.56 0.33
C ALA A 118 13.23 -6.40 0.34
N VAL A 119 13.66 -5.24 0.84
CA VAL A 119 12.85 -4.00 0.86
C VAL A 119 13.03 -3.27 -0.46
N MET A 120 11.93 -3.10 -1.20
CA MET A 120 11.91 -2.38 -2.47
C MET A 120 11.73 -0.88 -2.26
N ALA A 121 10.85 -0.50 -1.33
CA ALA A 121 10.61 0.88 -0.97
C ALA A 121 10.21 1.00 0.51
N SER A 122 10.54 2.14 1.12
CA SER A 122 10.02 2.55 2.43
C SER A 122 9.28 3.88 2.30
N GLY A 123 8.37 4.18 3.23
CA GLY A 123 7.62 5.41 3.15
C GLY A 123 6.93 5.80 4.45
N GLN A 124 6.51 7.06 4.47
CA GLN A 124 5.70 7.64 5.53
C GLN A 124 4.59 8.48 4.92
N ALA A 125 3.44 8.50 5.58
CA ALA A 125 2.30 9.28 5.14
C ALA A 125 1.63 9.99 6.31
N VAL A 126 1.00 11.11 5.98
CA VAL A 126 0.09 11.82 6.88
C VAL A 126 -1.30 11.74 6.26
N LEU A 127 -2.24 11.23 7.04
CA LEU A 127 -3.64 11.09 6.66
C LEU A 127 -4.51 12.02 7.48
N LYS A 128 -5.40 12.74 6.80
CA LYS A 128 -6.36 13.65 7.42
C LYS A 128 -7.73 13.01 7.45
N ARG A 129 -8.33 12.96 8.65
CA ARG A 129 -9.73 12.55 8.85
C ARG A 129 -10.65 13.52 8.10
N VAL A 130 -11.54 12.99 7.29
CA VAL A 130 -12.59 13.77 6.62
C VAL A 130 -13.82 13.77 7.52
N ARG A 131 -14.24 14.95 7.96
CA ARG A 131 -15.53 15.10 8.62
C ARG A 131 -16.62 15.00 7.55
N ARG A 132 -17.61 14.12 7.75
CA ARG A 132 -18.83 14.21 6.96
C ARG A 132 -19.51 15.54 7.31
N ALA A 133 -19.83 16.33 6.28
CA ALA A 133 -20.67 17.50 6.42
C ALA A 133 -22.07 17.09 6.86
#